data_AF-A0A963NZ81-F1
#
_entry.id   AF-A0A963NZ81-F1
#
_cell.length_a   1.000
_cell.length_b   1.000
_cell.length_c   1.000
_cell.angle_alpha   90.00
_cell.angle_beta   90.00
_cell.angle_gamma   90.00
#
_symmetry.space_group_name_H-M   'P 1'
#
loop_
_entity.id
_entity.type
_entity.pdbx_description
1 polymer ?
#
loop_
_entity_poly.entity_id
_entity_poly.type
_entity_poly.pdbx_seq_one_letter_code
_entity_poly.pdbx_strand_id
1 'polypeptide(L)'
;DGPNLYSRRLRRLDAWIAPTTEGPVGEAARLWRTYATADAETAALEFEAGALGDMVRAKLESPLAATIAALVLLRAGRLDLIEGWLRNLSECFPTLPDGAVLWTEQVLRQEKDREKAAAKATQSLVRLVQRGLPVTAEALSYAASQTERLHRARRLIPETLITPFDTLRERLAEALVAFRPNGLFTSYAGFAKGGARILLPGPPVRQK
;
A
#
# COMPACT_ATOMS: atom_id res chain seq x y z
N ASP A 1 -44.93 15.65 -12.99
CA ASP A 1 -43.71 16.40 -12.66
C ASP A 1 -43.44 16.40 -11.16
N GLY A 2 -42.44 15.64 -10.73
CA GLY A 2 -41.92 15.60 -9.36
C GLY A 2 -40.38 15.70 -9.41
N PRO A 3 -39.74 16.33 -8.41
CA PRO A 3 -38.40 16.87 -8.59
C PRO A 3 -37.36 15.75 -8.73
N ASN A 4 -36.64 15.81 -9.85
CA ASN A 4 -35.45 15.02 -10.14
C ASN A 4 -34.39 15.35 -9.08
N LEU A 5 -34.32 14.54 -8.02
CA LEU A 5 -33.25 14.60 -7.02
C LEU A 5 -31.95 14.24 -7.74
N TYR A 6 -31.23 15.27 -8.16
CA TYR A 6 -29.88 15.20 -8.71
C TYR A 6 -29.03 14.25 -7.85
N SER A 7 -28.90 12.99 -8.29
CA SER A 7 -27.90 12.09 -7.74
C SER A 7 -26.55 12.67 -8.16
N ARG A 8 -25.95 13.51 -7.30
CA ARG A 8 -24.57 13.96 -7.48
C ARG A 8 -23.70 12.70 -7.42
N ARG A 9 -23.35 12.16 -8.59
CA ARG A 9 -22.29 11.16 -8.69
C ARG A 9 -21.01 11.85 -8.26
N LEU A 10 -20.49 11.48 -7.10
CA LEU A 10 -19.12 11.79 -6.72
C LEU A 10 -18.21 11.30 -7.85
N ARG A 11 -17.61 12.24 -8.57
CA ARG A 11 -16.71 11.93 -9.70
C ARG A 11 -15.29 11.64 -9.25
N ARG A 12 -14.92 12.15 -8.07
CA ARG A 12 -13.58 12.06 -7.47
C ARG A 12 -13.67 12.38 -5.99
N LEU A 13 -12.96 11.62 -5.17
CA LEU A 13 -12.70 11.90 -3.76
C LEU A 13 -11.20 11.80 -3.58
N ASP A 14 -10.56 12.91 -3.20
CA ASP A 14 -9.14 12.93 -2.85
C ASP A 14 -9.05 13.15 -1.33
N ALA A 15 -8.22 12.37 -0.65
CA ALA A 15 -7.90 12.56 0.76
C ALA A 15 -6.43 12.98 0.90
N TRP A 16 -6.14 13.79 1.92
CA TRP A 16 -4.80 14.29 2.20
C TRP A 16 -4.61 14.36 3.71
N ILE A 17 -3.37 14.18 4.16
CA ILE A 17 -3.01 14.42 5.55
C ILE A 17 -2.38 15.82 5.62
N ALA A 18 -2.93 16.68 6.48
CA ALA A 18 -2.37 18.01 6.68
C ALA A 18 -1.06 17.91 7.47
N PRO A 19 0.06 18.50 7.02
CA PRO A 19 1.34 18.40 7.74
C PRO A 19 1.37 19.18 9.06
N THR A 20 0.36 20.01 9.31
CA THR A 20 0.11 20.70 10.58
C THR A 20 -0.60 19.82 11.60
N THR A 21 -0.94 18.58 11.25
CA THR A 21 -1.49 17.60 12.21
C THR A 21 -0.41 17.30 13.25
N GLU A 22 -0.77 17.25 14.52
CA GLU A 22 0.18 16.87 15.58
C GLU A 22 0.40 15.34 15.61
N GLY A 23 1.56 14.92 16.12
CA GLY A 23 1.92 13.51 16.29
C GLY A 23 2.36 12.80 15.00
N PRO A 24 2.47 11.44 15.06
CA PRO A 24 3.14 10.63 14.03
C PRO A 24 2.55 10.77 12.62
N VAL A 25 1.24 11.01 12.53
CA VAL A 25 0.54 11.17 11.25
C VAL A 25 0.95 12.48 10.54
N GLY A 26 1.15 13.57 11.28
CA GLY A 26 1.62 14.83 10.73
C GLY A 26 3.10 14.80 10.34
N GLU A 27 3.92 14.11 11.13
CA GLU A 27 5.32 13.83 10.78
C GLU A 27 5.41 13.05 9.48
N ALA A 28 4.64 11.97 9.34
CA ALA A 28 4.56 11.20 8.11
C ALA A 28 4.06 12.01 6.91
N ALA A 29 3.14 12.96 7.13
CA ALA A 29 2.68 13.86 6.07
C ALA A 29 3.76 14.85 5.61
N ARG A 30 4.59 15.36 6.53
CA ARG A 30 5.77 16.18 6.20
C ARG A 30 6.79 15.35 5.42
N LEU A 31 7.10 14.15 5.91
CA LEU A 31 7.98 13.20 5.24
C LEU A 31 7.51 12.90 3.81
N TRP A 32 6.23 12.57 3.65
CA TRP A 32 5.64 12.32 2.33
C TRP A 32 5.72 13.54 1.41
N ARG A 33 5.51 14.75 1.96
CA ARG A 33 5.62 15.98 1.17
C ARG A 33 7.06 16.21 0.70
N THR A 34 8.05 16.02 1.57
CA THR A 34 9.46 16.07 1.17
C THR A 34 9.73 15.03 0.08
N TYR A 35 9.33 13.77 0.28
CA TYR A 35 9.45 12.71 -0.74
C TYR A 35 8.77 13.07 -2.07
N ALA A 36 7.60 13.70 -2.05
CA ALA A 36 6.85 14.04 -3.25
C ALA A 36 7.38 15.28 -3.98
N THR A 37 8.20 16.10 -3.33
CA THR A 37 8.75 17.35 -3.89
C THR A 37 10.26 17.29 -4.15
N ALA A 38 10.94 16.31 -3.56
CA ALA A 38 12.34 15.96 -3.78
C ALA A 38 12.44 14.50 -4.27
N ASP A 39 13.64 13.90 -4.21
CA ASP A 39 13.82 12.47 -4.41
C ASP A 39 13.79 11.68 -3.08
N ALA A 40 13.72 10.35 -3.20
CA ALA A 40 13.59 9.45 -2.06
C ALA A 40 14.79 9.49 -1.11
N GLU A 41 15.98 9.71 -1.65
CA GLU A 41 17.23 9.75 -0.90
C GLU A 41 17.31 11.02 -0.07
N THR A 42 16.97 12.16 -0.68
CA THR A 42 16.86 13.46 -0.01
C THR A 42 15.85 13.41 1.13
N ALA A 43 14.67 12.83 0.91
CA ALA A 43 13.66 12.68 1.97
C ALA A 43 14.13 11.79 3.13
N ALA A 44 14.87 10.72 2.83
CA ALA A 44 15.43 9.83 3.86
C ALA A 44 16.58 10.49 4.65
N LEU A 45 17.33 11.39 4.02
CA LEU A 45 18.39 12.15 4.67
C LEU A 45 17.84 13.27 5.55
N GLU A 46 16.83 14.03 5.07
CA GLU A 46 16.23 15.14 5.81
C GLU A 46 15.59 14.72 7.13
N PHE A 47 14.99 13.53 7.19
CA PHE A 47 14.27 13.06 8.37
C PHE A 47 15.15 12.34 9.41
N GLU A 48 16.46 12.29 9.22
CA GLU A 48 17.39 11.38 9.91
C GLU A 48 16.94 9.92 9.81
N ALA A 49 17.71 9.11 9.08
CA ALA A 49 17.29 7.74 8.77
C ALA A 49 16.97 6.88 10.03
N GLY A 50 17.58 7.18 11.19
CA GLY A 50 17.24 6.57 12.48
C GLY A 50 15.81 6.87 12.95
N ALA A 51 15.37 8.12 12.87
CA ALA A 51 14.01 8.52 13.26
C ALA A 51 12.94 7.90 12.36
N LEU A 52 13.25 7.69 11.07
CA LEU A 52 12.37 6.92 10.17
C LEU A 52 12.25 5.46 10.59
N GLY A 53 13.37 4.84 11.00
CA GLY A 53 13.36 3.49 11.57
C GLY A 53 12.48 3.41 12.83
N ASP A 54 12.59 4.40 13.72
CA ASP A 54 11.78 4.46 14.93
C ASP A 54 10.29 4.69 14.63
N MET A 55 9.95 5.49 13.63
CA MET A 55 8.56 5.66 13.16
C MET A 55 7.96 4.35 12.62
N VAL A 56 8.76 3.52 11.93
CA VAL A 56 8.33 2.18 11.50
C VAL A 56 8.13 1.25 12.72
N ARG A 57 8.98 1.37 13.74
CA ARG A 57 8.89 0.59 14.99
C ARG A 57 7.68 0.98 15.84
N ALA A 58 7.35 2.27 15.89
CA ALA A 58 6.22 2.87 16.62
C ALA A 58 4.83 2.61 15.97
N LYS A 59 4.69 1.55 15.16
CA LYS A 59 3.48 1.20 14.39
C LYS A 59 2.18 1.09 15.21
N LEU A 60 2.27 0.88 16.53
CA LEU A 60 1.11 0.83 17.41
C LEU A 60 0.49 2.22 17.61
N GLU A 61 1.28 3.29 17.50
CA GLU A 61 0.80 4.67 17.63
C GLU A 61 0.12 5.14 16.35
N SER A 62 0.66 4.76 15.18
CA SER A 62 0.02 5.01 13.88
C SER A 62 0.49 4.02 12.80
N PRO A 63 -0.35 3.04 12.43
CA PRO A 63 -0.03 2.10 11.35
C PRO A 63 0.17 2.78 9.99
N LEU A 64 -0.56 3.89 9.78
CA LEU A 64 -0.44 4.70 8.58
C LEU A 64 0.89 5.44 8.52
N ALA A 65 1.34 6.04 9.63
CA ALA A 65 2.64 6.71 9.69
C ALA A 65 3.78 5.70 9.45
N ALA A 66 3.73 4.55 10.09
CA ALA A 66 4.70 3.46 9.87
C ALA A 66 4.71 2.98 8.41
N THR A 67 3.54 2.92 7.75
CA THR A 67 3.44 2.56 6.33
C THR A 67 4.10 3.61 5.43
N ILE A 68 3.88 4.90 5.70
CA ILE A 68 4.50 5.99 4.93
C ILE A 68 6.02 6.00 5.11
N ALA A 69 6.51 5.87 6.35
CA ALA A 69 7.94 5.78 6.63
C ALA A 69 8.58 4.57 5.93
N ALA A 70 7.92 3.40 5.99
CA ALA A 70 8.36 2.20 5.30
C ALA A 70 8.43 2.37 3.78
N LEU A 71 7.45 3.04 3.18
CA LEU A 71 7.45 3.36 1.74
C LEU A 71 8.66 4.21 1.36
N VAL A 72 8.95 5.28 2.11
CA VAL A 72 10.10 6.15 1.84
C VAL A 72 11.41 5.37 1.98
N LEU A 73 11.58 4.60 3.07
CA LEU A 73 12.77 3.78 3.27
C LEU A 73 12.94 2.72 2.17
N LEU A 74 11.86 2.07 1.71
CA LEU A 74 11.91 1.11 0.61
C LEU A 74 12.33 1.78 -0.71
N ARG A 75 11.83 2.98 -0.98
CA ARG A 75 12.18 3.75 -2.18
C ARG A 75 13.62 4.24 -2.14
N ALA A 76 14.12 4.63 -0.97
CA ALA A 76 15.52 5.01 -0.73
C ALA A 76 16.47 3.79 -0.67
N GLY A 77 15.97 2.56 -0.81
CA GLY A 77 16.81 1.35 -0.72
C GLY A 77 17.33 1.05 0.69
N ARG A 78 16.84 1.74 1.72
CA ARG A 78 17.27 1.63 3.13
C ARG A 78 16.58 0.49 3.87
N LEU A 79 16.67 -0.71 3.29
CA LEU A 79 16.12 -1.94 3.87
C LEU A 79 16.79 -2.33 5.20
N ASP A 80 18.01 -1.86 5.42
CA ASP A 80 18.76 -2.01 6.67
C ASP A 80 18.03 -1.41 7.87
N LEU A 81 17.23 -0.36 7.66
CA LEU A 81 16.50 0.34 8.73
C LEU A 81 15.09 -0.21 8.98
N ILE A 82 14.57 -0.98 8.04
CA ILE A 82 13.22 -1.53 8.08
C ILE A 82 13.21 -2.88 8.81
N GLU A 83 14.26 -3.71 8.64
CA GLU A 83 14.39 -5.04 9.25
C GLU A 83 13.10 -5.88 9.17
N GLY A 84 12.83 -6.78 10.14
CA GLY A 84 11.64 -7.63 10.16
C GLY A 84 10.29 -6.89 10.36
N TRP A 85 10.27 -5.56 10.39
CA TRP A 85 9.08 -4.80 10.77
C TRP A 85 7.95 -4.83 9.75
N LEU A 86 8.24 -4.97 8.45
CA LEU A 86 7.15 -5.05 7.45
C LEU A 86 6.35 -6.34 7.58
N ARG A 87 6.97 -7.42 8.04
CA ARG A 87 6.24 -8.64 8.40
C ARG A 87 5.24 -8.34 9.51
N ASN A 88 5.68 -7.65 10.57
CA ASN A 88 4.81 -7.27 11.67
C ASN A 88 3.70 -6.32 11.22
N LEU A 89 4.02 -5.34 10.36
CA LEU A 89 3.02 -4.41 9.80
C LEU A 89 1.95 -5.17 8.99
N SER A 90 2.37 -6.14 8.17
CA SER A 90 1.48 -7.04 7.42
C SER A 90 0.61 -7.92 8.32
N GLU A 91 1.15 -8.43 9.43
CA GLU A 91 0.43 -9.36 10.30
C GLU A 91 -0.51 -8.64 11.27
N CYS A 92 -0.08 -7.52 11.87
CA CYS A 92 -0.81 -6.82 12.93
C CYS A 92 -1.95 -5.92 12.43
N PHE A 93 -1.92 -5.48 11.16
CA PHE A 93 -2.92 -4.52 10.64
C PHE A 93 -3.63 -5.03 9.38
N PRO A 94 -4.53 -6.03 9.49
CA PRO A 94 -5.24 -6.58 8.34
C PRO A 94 -6.09 -5.57 7.56
N THR A 95 -6.53 -4.50 8.22
CA THR A 95 -7.30 -3.39 7.62
C THR A 95 -6.45 -2.43 6.80
N LEU A 96 -5.12 -2.56 6.83
CA LEU A 96 -4.18 -1.79 6.03
C LEU A 96 -3.42 -2.74 5.08
N PRO A 97 -3.96 -3.01 3.87
CA PRO A 97 -3.42 -4.02 2.96
C PRO A 97 -1.98 -3.75 2.52
N ASP A 98 -1.56 -2.50 2.58
CA ASP A 98 -0.22 -2.01 2.21
C ASP A 98 0.89 -2.79 2.91
N GLY A 99 0.73 -3.12 4.19
CA GLY A 99 1.74 -3.89 4.93
C GLY A 99 2.10 -5.21 4.23
N ALA A 100 1.12 -5.90 3.63
CA ALA A 100 1.36 -7.13 2.89
C ALA A 100 2.18 -6.89 1.61
N VAL A 101 1.95 -5.78 0.92
CA VAL A 101 2.72 -5.38 -0.27
C VAL A 101 4.15 -5.00 0.09
N LEU A 102 4.33 -4.21 1.15
CA LEU A 102 5.65 -3.76 1.58
C LEU A 102 6.50 -4.96 2.03
N TRP A 103 5.90 -5.89 2.78
CA TRP A 103 6.58 -7.14 3.15
C TRP A 103 6.95 -7.98 1.93
N THR A 104 6.06 -8.09 0.94
CA THR A 104 6.37 -8.75 -0.33
C THR A 104 7.58 -8.11 -1.01
N GLU A 105 7.67 -6.78 -1.04
CA GLU A 105 8.81 -6.08 -1.64
C GLU A 105 10.12 -6.41 -0.94
N GLN A 106 10.12 -6.36 0.40
CA GLN A 106 11.30 -6.67 1.20
C GLN A 106 11.77 -8.11 0.95
N VAL A 107 10.86 -9.09 0.96
CA VAL A 107 11.18 -10.49 0.67
C VAL A 107 11.80 -10.63 -0.71
N LEU A 108 11.21 -10.01 -1.75
CA LEU A 108 11.70 -10.09 -3.12
C LEU A 108 13.07 -9.41 -3.34
N ARG A 109 13.50 -8.54 -2.41
CA ARG A 109 14.81 -7.87 -2.45
C ARG A 109 15.88 -8.56 -1.59
N GLN A 110 15.50 -9.15 -0.45
CA GLN A 110 16.46 -9.67 0.53
C GLN A 110 16.62 -11.19 0.53
N GLU A 111 15.57 -11.95 0.17
CA GLU A 111 15.65 -13.41 0.17
C GLU A 111 16.48 -13.89 -1.03
N LYS A 112 17.59 -14.57 -0.74
CA LYS A 112 18.56 -15.02 -1.74
C LYS A 112 18.06 -16.24 -2.51
N ASP A 113 17.29 -17.09 -1.84
CA ASP A 113 16.67 -18.25 -2.44
C ASP A 113 15.42 -17.81 -3.22
N ARG A 114 15.45 -17.98 -4.53
CA ARG A 114 14.38 -17.52 -5.43
C ARG A 114 13.06 -18.25 -5.22
N GLU A 115 13.08 -19.54 -4.91
CA GLU A 115 11.86 -20.32 -4.70
C GLU A 115 11.21 -19.93 -3.38
N LYS A 116 12.02 -19.84 -2.32
CA LYS A 116 11.58 -19.36 -1.02
C LYS A 116 11.09 -17.92 -1.07
N ALA A 117 11.75 -17.05 -1.85
CA ALA A 117 11.31 -15.68 -2.08
C ALA A 117 9.95 -15.66 -2.77
N ALA A 118 9.77 -16.40 -3.86
CA ALA A 118 8.52 -16.47 -4.61
C ALA A 118 7.37 -16.99 -3.75
N ALA A 119 7.59 -18.06 -2.98
CA ALA A 119 6.58 -18.63 -2.09
C ALA A 119 6.14 -17.63 -1.00
N LYS A 120 7.08 -17.05 -0.26
CA LYS A 120 6.79 -16.07 0.81
C LYS A 120 6.14 -14.79 0.27
N ALA A 121 6.67 -14.27 -0.84
CA ALA A 121 6.16 -13.08 -1.52
C ALA A 121 4.71 -13.31 -1.98
N THR A 122 4.44 -14.43 -2.63
CA THR A 122 3.09 -14.78 -3.07
C THR A 122 2.15 -14.97 -1.88
N GLN A 123 2.57 -15.70 -0.85
CA GLN A 123 1.76 -15.92 0.35
C GLN A 123 1.36 -14.62 1.06
N SER A 124 2.25 -13.63 1.09
CA SER A 124 1.92 -12.30 1.60
C SER A 124 0.98 -11.56 0.66
N LEU A 125 1.31 -11.50 -0.63
CA LEU A 125 0.58 -10.71 -1.62
C LEU A 125 -0.87 -11.18 -1.79
N VAL A 126 -1.14 -12.49 -1.80
CA VAL A 126 -2.51 -13.02 -1.94
C VAL A 126 -3.44 -12.65 -0.79
N ARG A 127 -2.92 -12.13 0.34
CA ARG A 127 -3.76 -11.59 1.43
C ARG A 127 -4.64 -10.43 0.95
N LEU A 128 -4.24 -9.71 -0.10
CA LEU A 128 -5.02 -8.65 -0.72
C LEU A 128 -6.36 -9.14 -1.29
N VAL A 129 -6.48 -10.43 -1.64
CA VAL A 129 -7.76 -11.01 -2.09
C VAL A 129 -8.86 -10.84 -1.03
N GLN A 130 -8.50 -10.99 0.25
CA GLN A 130 -9.42 -10.84 1.37
C GLN A 130 -9.41 -9.43 1.95
N ARG A 131 -8.24 -8.77 1.99
CA ARG A 131 -8.05 -7.48 2.66
C ARG A 131 -8.40 -6.26 1.79
N GLY A 132 -8.57 -6.46 0.50
CA GLY A 132 -8.78 -5.38 -0.46
C GLY A 132 -7.46 -4.86 -1.05
N LEU A 133 -7.59 -3.84 -1.89
CA LEU A 133 -6.46 -3.22 -2.59
C LEU A 133 -5.69 -2.26 -1.68
N PRO A 134 -4.42 -1.96 -1.99
CA PRO A 134 -3.64 -0.99 -1.24
C PRO A 134 -4.29 0.39 -1.16
N VAL A 135 -4.13 1.02 -0.02
CA VAL A 135 -4.64 2.35 0.33
C VAL A 135 -3.70 3.43 -0.20
N THR A 136 -2.39 3.23 -0.16
CA THR A 136 -1.44 4.19 -0.75
C THR A 136 -1.15 3.91 -2.23
N ALA A 137 -0.97 4.98 -3.01
CA ALA A 137 -0.71 4.92 -4.44
C ALA A 137 0.59 4.17 -4.77
N GLU A 138 1.63 4.34 -3.95
CA GLU A 138 2.90 3.64 -4.09
C GLU A 138 2.77 2.15 -3.78
N ALA A 139 2.05 1.77 -2.73
CA ALA A 139 1.79 0.36 -2.45
C ALA A 139 0.96 -0.29 -3.57
N LEU A 140 0.02 0.41 -4.19
CA LEU A 140 -0.67 -0.13 -5.36
C LEU A 140 0.29 -0.36 -6.54
N SER A 141 1.20 0.59 -6.78
CA SER A 141 2.22 0.49 -7.82
C SER A 141 3.18 -0.68 -7.57
N TYR A 142 3.62 -0.87 -6.31
CA TYR A 142 4.38 -2.04 -5.90
C TYR A 142 3.60 -3.33 -6.14
N ALA A 143 2.34 -3.41 -5.70
CA ALA A 143 1.53 -4.63 -5.87
C ALA A 143 1.39 -5.01 -7.35
N ALA A 144 1.19 -4.03 -8.24
CA ALA A 144 1.15 -4.27 -9.68
C ALA A 144 2.48 -4.85 -10.20
N SER A 145 3.60 -4.20 -9.89
CA SER A 145 4.94 -4.62 -10.32
C SER A 145 5.31 -6.01 -9.77
N GLN A 146 5.02 -6.26 -8.50
CA GLN A 146 5.27 -7.53 -7.82
C GLN A 146 4.47 -8.66 -8.44
N THR A 147 3.19 -8.42 -8.75
CA THR A 147 2.34 -9.41 -9.42
C THR A 147 2.91 -9.78 -10.78
N GLU A 148 3.34 -8.81 -11.58
CA GLU A 148 3.97 -9.09 -12.88
C GLU A 148 5.29 -9.85 -12.74
N ARG A 149 6.14 -9.47 -11.77
CA ARG A 149 7.40 -10.16 -11.49
C ARG A 149 7.16 -11.61 -11.06
N LEU A 150 6.20 -11.85 -10.18
CA LEU A 150 5.83 -13.20 -9.72
C LEU A 150 5.16 -14.01 -10.83
N HIS A 151 4.34 -13.40 -11.68
CA HIS A 151 3.74 -14.07 -12.82
C HIS A 151 4.79 -14.58 -13.82
N ARG A 152 5.82 -13.79 -14.11
CA ARG A 152 6.97 -14.25 -14.91
C ARG A 152 7.74 -15.40 -14.25
N ALA A 153 7.71 -15.46 -12.92
CA ALA A 153 8.32 -16.52 -12.12
C ALA A 153 7.31 -17.59 -11.65
N ARG A 154 6.14 -17.71 -12.30
CA ARG A 154 5.02 -18.54 -11.85
C ARG A 154 5.39 -19.99 -11.53
N ARG A 155 6.36 -20.56 -12.25
CA ARG A 155 6.87 -21.92 -12.00
C ARG A 155 7.46 -22.12 -10.59
N LEU A 156 7.78 -21.04 -9.88
CA LEU A 156 8.32 -21.06 -8.51
C LEU A 156 7.22 -20.81 -7.46
N ILE A 157 5.97 -20.56 -7.89
CA ILE A 157 4.85 -20.34 -6.98
C ILE A 157 4.28 -21.70 -6.57
N PRO A 158 4.08 -21.97 -5.26
CA PRO A 158 3.40 -23.18 -4.81
C PRO A 158 2.01 -23.33 -5.45
N GLU A 159 1.66 -24.54 -5.88
CA GLU A 159 0.39 -24.80 -6.59
C GLU A 159 -0.84 -24.31 -5.83
N THR A 160 -0.82 -24.44 -4.49
CA THR A 160 -1.90 -23.99 -3.60
C THR A 160 -2.16 -22.48 -3.63
N LEU A 161 -1.19 -21.68 -4.09
CA LEU A 161 -1.27 -20.23 -4.16
C LEU A 161 -1.59 -19.71 -5.57
N ILE A 162 -1.62 -20.58 -6.58
CA ILE A 162 -1.82 -20.16 -7.98
C ILE A 162 -3.19 -19.50 -8.18
N THR A 163 -4.27 -20.18 -7.77
CA THR A 163 -5.64 -19.66 -7.92
C THR A 163 -5.86 -18.31 -7.22
N PRO A 164 -5.52 -18.12 -5.92
CA PRO A 164 -5.69 -16.82 -5.29
C PRO A 164 -4.74 -15.75 -5.87
N PHE A 165 -3.57 -16.14 -6.38
CA PHE A 165 -2.66 -15.22 -7.08
C PHE A 165 -3.26 -14.71 -8.40
N ASP A 166 -3.85 -15.59 -9.21
CA ASP A 166 -4.51 -15.18 -10.46
C ASP A 166 -5.72 -14.28 -10.20
N THR A 167 -6.51 -14.62 -9.17
CA THR A 167 -7.64 -13.78 -8.72
C THR A 167 -7.16 -12.38 -8.35
N LEU A 168 -6.04 -12.27 -7.63
CA LEU A 168 -5.48 -10.97 -7.27
C LEU A 168 -4.99 -10.20 -8.49
N ARG A 169 -4.31 -10.87 -9.42
CA ARG A 169 -3.78 -10.25 -10.64
C ARG A 169 -4.88 -9.63 -11.49
N GLU A 170 -5.99 -10.34 -11.67
CA GLU A 170 -7.16 -9.85 -12.38
C GLU A 170 -7.74 -8.61 -11.69
N ARG A 171 -7.95 -8.66 -10.37
CA ARG A 171 -8.45 -7.51 -9.59
C ARG A 171 -7.53 -6.29 -9.68
N LEU A 172 -6.21 -6.49 -9.62
CA LEU A 172 -5.25 -5.40 -9.77
C LEU A 172 -5.30 -4.81 -11.19
N ALA A 173 -5.37 -5.65 -12.22
CA ALA A 173 -5.49 -5.19 -13.60
C ALA A 173 -6.75 -4.34 -13.80
N GLU A 174 -7.90 -4.77 -13.28
CA GLU A 174 -9.15 -3.99 -13.31
C GLU A 174 -9.01 -2.64 -12.59
N ALA A 175 -8.42 -2.64 -11.39
CA ALA A 175 -8.24 -1.42 -10.61
C ALA A 175 -7.32 -0.41 -11.29
N LEU A 176 -6.25 -0.88 -11.95
CA LEU A 176 -5.28 -0.03 -12.63
C LEU A 176 -5.89 0.73 -13.83
N VAL A 177 -6.94 0.22 -14.46
CA VAL A 177 -7.66 0.93 -15.54
C VAL A 177 -8.21 2.28 -15.04
N ALA A 178 -8.77 2.29 -13.82
CA ALA A 178 -9.34 3.48 -13.20
C ALA A 178 -8.33 4.26 -12.36
N PHE A 179 -7.20 3.65 -11.98
CA PHE A 179 -6.21 4.27 -11.10
C PHE A 179 -5.63 5.56 -11.69
N ARG A 180 -5.47 6.59 -10.85
CA ARG A 180 -4.79 7.83 -11.17
C ARG A 180 -3.73 8.10 -10.09
N PRO A 181 -2.46 8.26 -10.46
CA PRO A 181 -1.43 8.64 -9.52
C PRO A 181 -1.67 10.09 -9.11
N ASN A 182 -2.13 10.31 -7.88
CA ASN A 182 -2.34 11.64 -7.35
C ASN A 182 -2.16 11.65 -5.83
N GLY A 183 -1.00 12.12 -5.37
CA GLY A 183 -0.68 12.22 -3.95
C GLY A 183 -0.42 10.86 -3.29
N LEU A 184 -0.64 10.81 -1.97
CA LEU A 184 -0.30 9.67 -1.11
C LEU A 184 -1.24 8.47 -1.31
N PHE A 185 -2.54 8.74 -1.49
CA PHE A 185 -3.57 7.71 -1.47
C PHE A 185 -4.00 7.30 -2.87
N THR A 186 -4.47 6.05 -2.99
CA THR A 186 -5.04 5.55 -4.24
C THR A 186 -6.26 6.37 -4.62
N SER A 187 -6.24 6.89 -5.85
CA SER A 187 -7.35 7.64 -6.43
C SER A 187 -7.82 6.91 -7.69
N TYR A 188 -9.14 6.80 -7.87
CA TYR A 188 -9.74 6.14 -9.03
C TYR A 188 -10.63 7.14 -9.77
N ALA A 189 -10.50 7.20 -11.10
CA ALA A 189 -11.30 8.05 -11.97
C ALA A 189 -12.07 7.19 -12.99
N GLY A 190 -13.40 7.27 -12.91
CA GLY A 190 -14.32 6.59 -13.81
C GLY A 190 -14.93 5.33 -13.22
N PHE A 191 -16.25 5.21 -13.31
CA PHE A 191 -16.95 3.93 -13.22
C PHE A 191 -17.48 3.61 -14.60
N ALA A 192 -17.10 2.47 -15.17
CA ALA A 192 -17.85 1.89 -16.27
C ALA A 192 -19.29 1.62 -15.80
N LYS A 193 -20.28 1.86 -16.66
CA LYS A 193 -21.69 1.48 -16.40
C LYS A 193 -21.71 -0.01 -16.04
N GLY A 194 -21.91 -0.36 -14.76
CA GLY A 194 -22.01 -1.74 -14.27
C GLY A 194 -20.82 -2.29 -13.48
N GLY A 195 -19.73 -1.53 -13.29
CA GLY A 195 -18.55 -1.99 -12.55
C GLY A 195 -18.72 -2.01 -11.03
N ALA A 196 -18.17 -3.03 -10.39
CA ALA A 196 -18.27 -3.32 -8.96
C ALA A 196 -18.05 -2.08 -8.07
N ARG A 197 -18.91 -1.92 -7.06
CA ARG A 197 -18.74 -0.92 -6.00
C ARG A 197 -17.45 -1.22 -5.26
N ILE A 198 -16.39 -0.45 -5.54
CA ILE A 198 -15.26 -0.34 -4.63
C ILE A 198 -15.80 0.35 -3.37
N LEU A 199 -16.17 -0.46 -2.37
CA LEU A 199 -16.51 0.02 -1.04
C LEU A 199 -15.21 0.46 -0.40
N LEU A 200 -15.00 1.78 -0.31
CA LEU A 200 -14.05 2.32 0.64
C LEU A 200 -14.45 1.83 2.04
N PRO A 201 -13.51 1.40 2.89
CA PRO A 201 -13.83 1.12 4.28
C PRO A 201 -14.45 2.38 4.88
N GLY A 202 -15.68 2.24 5.40
CA GLY A 202 -16.34 3.31 6.12
C GLY A 202 -15.51 3.75 7.33
N PRO A 203 -15.73 4.96 7.86
CA PRO A 203 -15.03 5.41 9.06
C PRO A 203 -15.17 4.36 10.18
N PRO A 204 -14.12 4.10 10.98
CA PRO A 204 -14.20 3.15 12.07
C PRO A 204 -15.33 3.54 13.01
N VAL A 205 -16.23 2.59 13.27
CA VAL A 205 -17.30 2.76 14.25
C VAL A 205 -16.64 2.93 15.61
N ARG A 206 -16.80 4.11 16.23
CA ARG A 206 -16.38 4.32 17.62
C ARG A 206 -17.16 3.34 18.49
N GLN A 207 -16.47 2.35 19.05
CA GLN A 207 -17.03 1.59 20.16
C GLN A 207 -17.12 2.53 21.37
N LYS A 208 -18.34 2.67 21.90
CA LYS A 208 -18.62 3.38 23.15
C LYS A 208 -18.21 2.55 24.34
#